data_AF-A0A392NKG3-F1
#
_entry.id   AF-A0A392NKG3-F1
#
_cell.length_a   1.000
_cell.length_b   1.000
_cell.length_c   1.000
_cell.angle_alpha   90.00
_cell.angle_beta   90.00
_cell.angle_gamma   90.00
#
_symmetry.space_group_name_H-M   'P 1'
#
loop_
_entity.id
_entity.type
_entity.pdbx_description
1 polymer ?
#
loop_
_entity_poly.entity_id
_entity_poly.type
_entity_poly.pdbx_seq_one_letter_code
_entity_poly.pdbx_strand_id
1 'polypeptide(L)'
;ASELLDSVVKTVNECLADAPRFGVQKPKSSLGASEVLDIISRCNSTGGPSGRFWVLDPVDGTLGFVRGDQYAVALALIEDGEVVLGVLGCPNYPMRKEWLGYQHRYHRIVSKLTPPNSDSWNKGCVLYAKKGSGKAWMQPLLNVNKMFVWPNHAKQVFVSSIDNPALATFCEPVEKANSSHSFTAGLAHSVGLRGGPSLGRGSAVARVWLCSIYISSTCCPFYEKDRHN
;
A
#
# COMPACT_ATOMS: atom_id res chain seq x y z
N ALA A 1 -30.29 3.78 5.06
CA ALA A 1 -29.16 3.92 5.99
C ALA A 1 -28.90 2.64 6.81
N SER A 2 -29.95 1.95 7.31
CA SER A 2 -29.76 0.70 8.07
C SER A 2 -29.12 -0.42 7.24
N GLU A 3 -29.53 -0.63 5.98
CA GLU A 3 -28.99 -1.75 5.16
C GLU A 3 -27.48 -1.69 4.91
N LEU A 4 -26.92 -0.48 4.71
CA LEU A 4 -25.48 -0.30 4.55
C LEU A 4 -24.75 -0.59 5.88
N LEU A 5 -25.27 -0.06 6.99
CA LEU A 5 -24.70 -0.28 8.30
C LEU A 5 -24.73 -1.77 8.66
N ASP A 6 -25.84 -2.45 8.39
CA ASP A 6 -25.98 -3.90 8.61
C ASP A 6 -24.97 -4.68 7.76
N SER A 7 -24.76 -4.27 6.51
CA SER A 7 -23.74 -4.86 5.63
C SER A 7 -22.33 -4.65 6.18
N VAL A 8 -22.01 -3.44 6.67
CA VAL A 8 -20.72 -3.13 7.28
C VAL A 8 -20.51 -3.96 8.56
N VAL A 9 -21.50 -4.01 9.44
CA VAL A 9 -21.45 -4.81 10.69
C VAL A 9 -21.24 -6.28 10.39
N LYS A 10 -21.94 -6.81 9.38
CA LYS A 10 -21.76 -8.19 8.92
C LYS A 10 -20.33 -8.43 8.43
N THR A 11 -19.83 -7.59 7.52
CA THR A 11 -18.46 -7.71 6.99
C THR A 11 -17.40 -7.60 8.08
N VAL A 12 -17.56 -6.68 9.04
CA VAL A 12 -16.63 -6.54 10.18
C VAL A 12 -16.57 -7.83 10.99
N ASN A 13 -17.72 -8.41 11.33
CA ASN A 13 -17.77 -9.65 12.10
C ASN A 13 -17.21 -10.86 11.32
N GLU A 14 -17.44 -10.93 10.00
CA GLU A 14 -16.83 -11.93 9.12
C GLU A 14 -15.29 -11.81 9.11
N CYS A 15 -14.75 -10.58 9.00
CA CYS A 15 -13.31 -10.34 9.09
C CYS A 15 -12.73 -10.68 10.47
N LEU A 16 -13.43 -10.36 11.55
CA LEU A 16 -13.00 -10.66 12.92
C LEU A 16 -13.03 -12.16 13.22
N ALA A 17 -13.90 -12.93 12.56
CA ALA A 17 -13.89 -14.39 12.65
C ALA A 17 -12.60 -14.99 12.08
N ASP A 18 -11.99 -14.33 11.09
CA ASP A 18 -10.71 -14.71 10.49
C ASP A 18 -9.48 -14.25 11.29
N ALA A 19 -9.64 -13.35 12.26
CA ALA A 19 -8.53 -12.79 13.05
C ALA A 19 -7.58 -13.83 13.68
N PRO A 20 -8.06 -14.99 14.21
CA PRO A 20 -7.19 -16.02 14.76
C PRO A 20 -6.21 -16.62 13.74
N ARG A 21 -6.54 -16.58 12.44
CA ARG A 21 -5.64 -17.03 11.37
C ARG A 21 -4.38 -16.18 11.29
N PHE A 22 -4.42 -14.96 11.80
CA PHE A 22 -3.31 -14.02 11.86
C PHE A 22 -2.66 -13.96 13.25
N GLY A 23 -3.03 -14.84 14.17
CA GLY A 23 -2.56 -14.82 15.56
C GLY A 23 -3.21 -13.73 16.42
N VAL A 24 -4.30 -13.12 15.94
CA VAL A 24 -5.05 -12.09 16.66
C VAL A 24 -6.25 -12.72 17.36
N GLN A 25 -6.46 -12.38 18.63
CA GLN A 25 -7.63 -12.89 19.37
C GLN A 25 -8.91 -12.27 18.81
N LYS A 26 -9.90 -13.13 18.49
CA LYS A 26 -11.24 -12.67 18.12
C LYS A 26 -11.99 -12.15 19.35
N PRO A 27 -12.93 -11.21 19.18
CA PRO A 27 -13.82 -10.79 20.26
C PRO A 27 -14.63 -11.96 20.86
N LYS A 28 -15.03 -11.83 22.12
CA LYS A 28 -15.85 -12.84 22.84
C LYS A 28 -17.24 -13.00 22.22
N SER A 29 -17.79 -11.91 21.69
CA SER A 29 -19.10 -11.84 21.05
C SER A 29 -19.01 -11.02 19.76
N SER A 30 -19.97 -11.21 18.86
CA SER A 30 -20.10 -10.37 17.66
C SER A 30 -20.33 -8.91 18.06
N LEU A 31 -19.74 -7.98 17.29
CA LEU A 31 -19.94 -6.55 17.48
C LEU A 31 -21.29 -6.12 16.92
N GLY A 32 -22.02 -5.31 17.67
CA GLY A 32 -23.24 -4.64 17.24
C GLY A 32 -22.95 -3.33 16.48
N ALA A 33 -24.01 -2.76 15.88
CA ALA A 33 -23.91 -1.53 15.09
C ALA A 33 -23.31 -0.35 15.86
N SER A 34 -23.70 -0.16 17.13
CA SER A 34 -23.16 0.92 17.96
C SER A 34 -21.67 0.76 18.24
N GLU A 35 -21.19 -0.47 18.46
CA GLU A 35 -19.78 -0.75 18.72
C GLU A 35 -18.94 -0.52 17.48
N VAL A 36 -19.44 -0.94 16.31
CA VAL A 36 -18.76 -0.68 15.03
C VAL A 36 -18.67 0.83 14.74
N LEU A 37 -19.75 1.58 14.98
CA LEU A 37 -19.75 3.04 14.82
C LEU A 37 -18.80 3.73 15.82
N ASP A 38 -18.73 3.26 17.07
CA ASP A 38 -17.78 3.76 18.07
C ASP A 38 -16.33 3.52 17.64
N ILE A 39 -16.03 2.36 17.04
CA ILE A 39 -14.68 2.09 16.53
C ILE A 39 -14.33 3.03 15.38
N ILE A 40 -15.26 3.26 14.44
CA ILE A 40 -15.05 4.19 13.32
C ILE A 40 -14.87 5.62 13.82
N SER A 41 -15.62 6.03 14.84
CA SER A 41 -15.59 7.41 15.36
C SER A 41 -14.25 7.76 16.03
N ARG A 42 -13.47 6.77 16.47
CA ARG A 42 -12.10 6.95 17.01
C ARG A 42 -11.10 7.42 15.97
N CYS A 43 -11.42 7.34 14.67
CA CYS A 43 -10.61 7.87 13.58
C CYS A 43 -10.76 9.40 13.43
N ASN A 44 -10.72 10.15 14.54
CA ASN A 44 -10.96 11.60 14.58
C ASN A 44 -9.76 12.41 15.11
N SER A 45 -8.59 11.78 15.30
CA SER A 45 -7.38 12.48 15.69
C SER A 45 -6.95 13.48 14.62
N THR A 46 -6.56 14.69 15.04
CA THR A 46 -5.99 15.71 14.16
C THR A 46 -4.50 15.49 13.86
N GLY A 47 -3.88 14.49 14.51
CA GLY A 47 -2.43 14.33 14.53
C GLY A 47 -1.74 15.50 15.23
N GLY A 48 -0.43 15.64 14.98
CA GLY A 48 0.36 16.75 15.50
C GLY A 48 1.87 16.49 15.40
N PRO A 49 2.69 17.50 15.77
CA PRO A 49 4.15 17.40 15.75
C PRO A 49 4.72 16.52 16.88
N SER A 50 3.91 16.15 17.87
CA SER A 50 4.32 15.39 19.05
C SER A 50 3.35 14.25 19.36
N GLY A 51 3.82 13.22 20.05
CA GLY A 51 3.03 12.09 20.50
C GLY A 51 2.97 10.95 19.48
N ARG A 52 2.18 9.91 19.80
CA ARG A 52 2.11 8.67 19.04
C ARG A 52 0.71 8.41 18.51
N PHE A 53 0.57 8.29 17.20
CA PHE A 53 -0.72 8.05 16.56
C PHE A 53 -0.61 7.26 15.25
N TRP A 54 -1.72 6.63 14.86
CA TRP A 54 -1.84 5.92 13.60
C TRP A 54 -2.47 6.82 12.54
N VAL A 55 -2.00 6.68 11.31
CA VAL A 55 -2.61 7.26 10.11
C VAL A 55 -3.06 6.11 9.22
N LEU A 56 -4.33 6.14 8.81
CA LEU A 56 -4.96 5.10 8.01
C LEU A 56 -5.66 5.73 6.80
N ASP A 57 -5.29 5.29 5.60
CA ASP A 57 -6.12 5.43 4.40
C ASP A 57 -6.72 4.06 4.07
N PRO A 58 -8.03 3.85 4.31
CA PRO A 58 -8.64 2.55 4.10
C PRO A 58 -8.71 2.15 2.62
N VAL A 59 -8.71 3.11 1.69
CA VAL A 59 -8.76 2.87 0.25
C VAL A 59 -8.05 4.01 -0.52
N ASP A 60 -6.72 3.91 -0.58
CA ASP A 60 -5.91 4.79 -1.42
C ASP A 60 -6.07 4.38 -2.90
N GLY A 61 -6.46 5.35 -3.73
CA GLY A 61 -6.86 5.12 -5.12
C GLY A 61 -8.32 4.68 -5.29
N THR A 62 -9.26 5.37 -4.64
CA THR A 62 -10.71 5.07 -4.67
C THR A 62 -11.28 4.85 -6.08
N LEU A 63 -10.87 5.65 -7.08
CA LEU A 63 -11.29 5.43 -8.48
C LEU A 63 -10.75 4.12 -9.06
N GLY A 64 -9.53 3.74 -8.68
CA GLY A 64 -8.95 2.44 -9.02
C GLY A 64 -9.73 1.29 -8.39
N PHE A 65 -10.10 1.43 -7.12
CA PHE A 65 -10.96 0.46 -6.42
C PHE A 65 -12.31 0.28 -7.14
N VAL A 66 -13.02 1.37 -7.44
CA VAL A 66 -14.33 1.34 -8.14
C VAL A 66 -14.23 0.70 -9.53
N ARG A 67 -13.12 0.91 -10.25
CA ARG A 67 -12.88 0.30 -11.57
C ARG A 67 -12.43 -1.18 -11.50
N GLY A 68 -12.15 -1.69 -10.30
CA GLY A 68 -11.50 -3.00 -10.12
C GLY A 68 -10.04 -3.03 -10.58
N ASP A 69 -9.42 -1.86 -10.68
CA ASP A 69 -7.99 -1.65 -10.95
C ASP A 69 -7.21 -1.72 -9.62
N GLN A 70 -6.04 -1.10 -9.55
CA GLN A 70 -5.21 -1.10 -8.36
C GLN A 70 -5.71 -0.12 -7.31
N TYR A 71 -5.58 -0.52 -6.04
CA TYR A 71 -5.78 0.31 -4.87
C TYR A 71 -4.88 -0.22 -3.74
N ALA A 72 -4.69 0.56 -2.71
CA ALA A 72 -3.98 0.16 -1.51
C ALA A 72 -4.79 0.43 -0.24
N VAL A 73 -4.48 -0.32 0.81
CA VAL A 73 -4.82 0.01 2.20
C VAL A 73 -3.52 0.49 2.83
N ALA A 74 -3.47 1.74 3.26
CA ALA A 74 -2.24 2.34 3.78
C ALA A 74 -2.35 2.60 5.28
N LEU A 75 -1.39 2.12 6.05
CA LEU A 75 -1.32 2.29 7.50
C LEU A 75 0.09 2.74 7.88
N ALA A 76 0.20 3.79 8.68
CA ALA A 76 1.45 4.26 9.24
C ALA A 76 1.34 4.53 10.74
N LEU A 77 2.43 4.33 11.46
CA LEU A 77 2.61 4.78 12.83
C LEU A 77 3.53 6.00 12.82
N ILE A 78 3.08 7.08 13.44
CA ILE A 78 3.85 8.31 13.63
C ILE A 78 4.16 8.45 15.12
N GLU A 79 5.42 8.79 15.41
CA GLU A 79 5.91 9.14 16.75
C GLU A 79 6.69 10.45 16.64
N ASP A 80 6.26 11.48 17.37
CA ASP A 80 6.91 12.79 17.43
C ASP A 80 7.19 13.42 16.05
N GLY A 81 6.16 13.41 15.20
CA GLY A 81 6.21 13.97 13.85
C GLY A 81 6.89 13.06 12.81
N GLU A 82 7.45 11.93 13.23
CA GLU A 82 8.23 11.03 12.38
C GLU A 82 7.49 9.71 12.08
N VAL A 83 7.55 9.25 10.82
CA VAL A 83 6.98 7.94 10.44
C VAL A 83 7.92 6.82 10.91
N VAL A 84 7.46 6.02 11.88
CA VAL A 84 8.27 4.94 12.47
C VAL A 84 7.95 3.55 11.93
N LEU A 85 6.74 3.35 11.40
CA LEU A 85 6.29 2.12 10.74
C LEU A 85 5.38 2.47 9.57
N GLY A 86 5.56 1.80 8.44
CA GLY A 86 4.64 1.89 7.31
C GLY A 86 4.24 0.51 6.82
N VAL A 87 2.96 0.34 6.47
CA VAL A 87 2.36 -0.88 5.94
C VAL A 87 1.44 -0.52 4.77
N LEU A 88 1.59 -1.23 3.67
CA LEU A 88 0.73 -1.13 2.49
C LEU A 88 0.17 -2.51 2.16
N GLY A 89 -1.15 -2.66 2.26
CA GLY A 89 -1.86 -3.78 1.64
C GLY A 89 -2.16 -3.44 0.19
N CYS A 90 -1.72 -4.24 -0.76
CA CYS A 90 -1.96 -4.01 -2.19
C CYS A 90 -2.69 -5.23 -2.80
N PRO A 91 -4.02 -5.35 -2.66
CA PRO A 91 -4.73 -6.60 -2.98
C PRO A 91 -4.74 -6.97 -4.45
N ASN A 92 -4.60 -5.99 -5.34
CA ASN A 92 -4.60 -6.21 -6.78
C ASN A 92 -3.21 -6.21 -7.41
N TYR A 93 -2.12 -6.10 -6.62
CA TYR A 93 -0.77 -5.98 -7.15
C TYR A 93 -0.35 -7.22 -7.97
N PRO A 94 0.13 -7.06 -9.22
CA PRO A 94 0.58 -8.17 -10.05
C PRO A 94 1.95 -8.66 -9.56
N MET A 95 2.00 -9.89 -9.06
CA MET A 95 3.20 -10.45 -8.42
C MET A 95 4.07 -11.31 -9.36
N ARG A 96 3.65 -11.52 -10.61
CA ARG A 96 4.45 -12.22 -11.62
C ARG A 96 5.19 -11.24 -12.53
N LYS A 97 6.50 -11.44 -12.71
CA LYS A 97 7.36 -10.55 -13.52
C LYS A 97 6.91 -10.48 -14.98
N GLU A 98 6.44 -11.59 -15.56
CA GLU A 98 5.93 -11.62 -16.95
C GLU A 98 4.74 -10.67 -17.17
N TRP A 99 4.02 -10.29 -16.12
CA TRP A 99 2.75 -9.56 -16.17
C TRP A 99 2.91 -8.06 -15.98
N LEU A 100 4.10 -7.60 -15.62
CA LEU A 100 4.43 -6.17 -15.54
C LEU A 100 4.47 -5.51 -16.92
N GLY A 101 4.58 -6.30 -18.01
CA GLY A 101 4.62 -5.83 -19.39
C GLY A 101 3.28 -5.82 -20.14
N TYR A 102 2.21 -6.40 -19.58
CA TYR A 102 0.91 -6.49 -20.26
C TYR A 102 -0.07 -5.42 -19.75
N GLN A 103 -0.90 -4.88 -20.66
CA GLN A 103 -2.00 -3.99 -20.28
C GLN A 103 -2.93 -4.67 -19.26
N HIS A 104 -3.31 -3.93 -18.20
CA HIS A 104 -4.16 -4.40 -17.09
C HIS A 104 -5.42 -5.19 -17.51
N ARG A 105 -6.01 -4.93 -18.69
CA ARG A 105 -7.15 -5.68 -19.22
C ARG A 105 -6.82 -7.16 -19.48
N TYR A 106 -5.63 -7.45 -19.99
CA TYR A 106 -5.20 -8.82 -20.28
C TYR A 106 -4.96 -9.60 -18.98
N HIS A 107 -4.34 -8.97 -17.98
CA HIS A 107 -4.17 -9.56 -16.65
C HIS A 107 -5.51 -9.94 -16.01
N ARG A 108 -6.52 -9.07 -16.10
CA ARG A 108 -7.86 -9.32 -15.52
C ARG A 108 -8.55 -10.54 -16.16
N ILE A 109 -8.37 -10.73 -17.47
CA ILE A 109 -8.93 -11.86 -18.20
C ILE A 109 -8.17 -13.14 -17.84
N VAL A 110 -6.84 -13.14 -17.91
CA VAL A 110 -6.06 -14.35 -17.66
C VAL A 110 -6.08 -14.76 -16.19
N SER A 111 -6.14 -13.82 -15.24
CA SER A 111 -6.31 -14.15 -13.82
C SER A 111 -7.64 -14.83 -13.50
N LYS A 112 -8.67 -14.67 -14.35
CA LYS A 112 -9.95 -15.38 -14.24
C LYS A 112 -9.93 -16.75 -14.93
N LEU A 113 -9.08 -16.91 -15.94
CA LEU A 113 -8.97 -18.14 -16.74
C LEU A 113 -7.94 -19.14 -16.20
N THR A 114 -7.00 -18.71 -15.36
CA THR A 114 -5.98 -19.58 -14.78
C THR A 114 -6.29 -19.82 -13.30
N PRO A 115 -6.54 -21.07 -12.86
CA PRO A 115 -6.74 -21.37 -11.45
C PRO A 115 -5.48 -20.98 -10.64
N PRO A 116 -5.62 -20.47 -9.41
CA PRO A 116 -4.46 -20.17 -8.59
C PRO A 116 -3.78 -21.47 -8.14
N ASN A 117 -2.60 -21.75 -8.69
CA ASN A 117 -1.71 -22.80 -8.15
C ASN A 117 -1.29 -22.40 -6.72
N SER A 118 -1.17 -23.34 -5.80
CA SER A 118 -0.89 -23.08 -4.37
C SER A 118 0.42 -22.35 -4.08
N ASP A 119 1.35 -22.38 -5.04
CA ASP A 119 2.75 -21.97 -4.90
C ASP A 119 3.11 -20.73 -5.72
N SER A 120 2.20 -20.22 -6.55
CA SER A 120 2.43 -18.98 -7.29
C SER A 120 1.80 -17.80 -6.57
N TRP A 121 2.59 -16.73 -6.37
CA TRP A 121 2.09 -15.44 -5.87
C TRP A 121 1.15 -14.84 -6.91
N ASN A 122 -0.10 -15.28 -6.90
CA ASN A 122 -1.01 -15.04 -8.01
C ASN A 122 -1.63 -13.65 -7.95
N LYS A 123 -1.78 -13.08 -6.76
CA LYS A 123 -2.39 -11.76 -6.62
C LYS A 123 -2.14 -11.14 -5.24
N GLY A 124 -1.66 -9.90 -5.28
CA GLY A 124 -1.59 -9.03 -4.12
C GLY A 124 -0.45 -9.33 -3.16
N CYS A 125 -0.07 -8.29 -2.42
CA CYS A 125 0.99 -8.36 -1.43
C CYS A 125 0.72 -7.40 -0.27
N VAL A 126 1.44 -7.60 0.82
CA VAL A 126 1.65 -6.62 1.87
C VAL A 126 3.10 -6.19 1.82
N LEU A 127 3.33 -4.88 1.83
CA LEU A 127 4.65 -4.28 1.96
C LEU A 127 4.75 -3.58 3.32
N TYR A 128 5.91 -3.65 3.95
CA TYR A 128 6.11 -2.99 5.23
C TYR A 128 7.57 -2.63 5.47
N ALA A 129 7.79 -1.56 6.24
CA ALA A 129 9.11 -1.12 6.64
C ALA A 129 9.05 -0.42 8.00
N LYS A 130 10.14 -0.54 8.77
CA LYS A 130 10.30 0.09 10.08
C LYS A 130 11.50 1.04 10.05
N LYS A 131 11.33 2.25 10.59
CA LYS A 131 12.42 3.24 10.72
C LYS A 131 13.62 2.63 11.44
N GLY A 132 14.82 2.96 10.97
CA GLY A 132 16.09 2.46 11.52
C GLY A 132 16.44 1.00 11.19
N SER A 133 15.55 0.24 10.52
CA SER A 133 15.87 -1.16 10.16
C SER A 133 16.77 -1.28 8.93
N GLY A 134 16.85 -0.24 8.09
CA GLY A 134 17.52 -0.26 6.79
C GLY A 134 16.90 -1.25 5.78
N LYS A 135 15.72 -1.82 6.09
CA LYS A 135 15.09 -2.89 5.32
C LYS A 135 13.62 -2.61 5.10
N ALA A 136 13.16 -2.95 3.90
CA ALA A 136 11.75 -3.01 3.56
C ALA A 136 11.42 -4.42 3.10
N TRP A 137 10.21 -4.88 3.36
CA TRP A 137 9.79 -6.26 3.16
C TRP A 137 8.50 -6.32 2.35
N MET A 138 8.35 -7.42 1.62
CA MET A 138 7.16 -7.73 0.85
C MET A 138 6.79 -9.19 1.07
N GLN A 139 5.51 -9.45 1.32
CA GLN A 139 4.97 -10.80 1.42
C GLN A 139 3.67 -10.93 0.61
N PRO A 140 3.37 -12.11 0.08
CA PRO A 140 2.08 -12.35 -0.57
C PRO A 140 0.92 -12.24 0.43
N LEU A 141 -0.28 -11.97 -0.06
CA LEU A 141 -1.50 -12.10 0.76
C LEU A 141 -1.68 -13.55 1.22
N LEU A 142 -2.27 -13.70 2.42
CA LEU A 142 -2.56 -15.02 2.98
C LEU A 142 -3.73 -15.66 2.21
N ASN A 143 -3.52 -16.87 1.68
CA ASN A 143 -4.59 -17.63 1.03
C ASN A 143 -5.70 -17.95 2.05
N VAL A 144 -6.95 -17.99 1.59
CA VAL A 144 -8.17 -18.17 2.41
C VAL A 144 -8.11 -19.39 3.36
N ASN A 145 -7.30 -20.40 3.05
CA ASN A 145 -7.19 -21.63 3.85
C ASN A 145 -5.84 -21.82 4.57
N LYS A 146 -4.98 -20.79 4.61
CA LYS A 146 -3.68 -20.85 5.28
C LYS A 146 -3.72 -20.06 6.59
N MET A 147 -3.01 -20.55 7.60
CA MET A 147 -2.67 -19.79 8.81
C MET A 147 -1.43 -18.94 8.55
N PHE A 148 -1.38 -17.76 9.16
CA PHE A 148 -0.17 -16.99 9.26
C PHE A 148 0.82 -17.73 10.17
N VAL A 149 2.02 -17.97 9.68
CA VAL A 149 3.09 -18.65 10.40
C VAL A 149 4.28 -17.71 10.50
N TRP A 150 4.90 -17.66 11.68
CA TRP A 150 6.13 -16.93 11.94
C TRP A 150 7.26 -17.94 12.22
N PRO A 151 8.47 -17.83 11.60
CA PRO A 151 8.88 -16.82 10.62
C PRO A 151 8.09 -16.91 9.30
N ASN A 152 7.74 -15.75 8.74
CA ASN A 152 6.99 -15.63 7.50
C ASN A 152 7.94 -15.71 6.29
N HIS A 153 7.36 -15.83 5.09
CA HIS A 153 8.11 -15.90 3.84
C HIS A 153 8.30 -14.52 3.17
N ALA A 154 8.42 -13.44 3.96
CA ALA A 154 8.64 -12.11 3.41
C ALA A 154 10.01 -12.02 2.73
N LYS A 155 10.05 -11.37 1.56
CA LYS A 155 11.28 -11.08 0.84
C LYS A 155 11.63 -9.61 1.04
N GLN A 156 12.91 -9.34 1.23
CA GLN A 156 13.39 -7.96 1.26
C GLN A 156 13.21 -7.33 -0.13
N VAL A 157 12.75 -6.09 -0.17
CA VAL A 157 12.66 -5.29 -1.39
C VAL A 157 13.75 -4.24 -1.43
N PHE A 158 14.18 -3.92 -2.65
CA PHE A 158 15.26 -2.98 -2.93
C PHE A 158 14.81 -2.01 -4.01
N VAL A 159 15.27 -0.77 -3.91
CA VAL A 159 15.22 0.17 -5.02
C VAL A 159 16.17 -0.29 -6.13
N SER A 160 15.88 0.07 -7.38
CA SER A 160 16.77 -0.24 -8.49
C SER A 160 18.10 0.51 -8.33
N SER A 161 19.22 -0.14 -8.63
CA SER A 161 20.55 0.50 -8.75
C SER A 161 20.72 1.27 -10.08
N ILE A 162 19.62 1.79 -10.62
CA ILE A 162 19.66 2.55 -11.87
C ILE A 162 20.04 3.98 -11.50
N ASP A 163 21.30 4.31 -11.77
CA ASP A 163 21.85 5.62 -11.48
C ASP A 163 21.75 6.56 -12.69
N ASN A 164 21.55 6.00 -13.88
CA ASN A 164 21.33 6.79 -15.09
C ASN A 164 19.83 7.13 -15.24
N PRO A 165 19.45 8.42 -15.15
CA PRO A 165 18.05 8.82 -15.28
C PRO A 165 17.44 8.40 -16.62
N ALA A 166 18.22 8.32 -17.70
CA ALA A 166 17.72 7.88 -19.00
C ALA A 166 17.14 6.46 -18.99
N LEU A 167 17.61 5.60 -18.08
CA LEU A 167 17.15 4.22 -17.91
C LEU A 167 16.11 4.08 -16.80
N ALA A 168 15.86 5.13 -16.03
CA ALA A 168 14.89 5.10 -14.95
C ALA A 168 13.46 5.10 -15.50
N THR A 169 12.60 4.31 -14.84
CA THR A 169 11.17 4.27 -15.12
C THR A 169 10.46 5.19 -14.13
N PHE A 170 9.62 6.09 -14.64
CA PHE A 170 8.84 6.97 -13.77
C PHE A 170 7.37 6.55 -13.69
N CYS A 171 6.75 6.95 -12.60
CA CYS A 171 5.36 6.64 -12.27
C CYS A 171 4.57 7.95 -12.24
N GLU A 172 3.48 8.03 -12.99
CA GLU A 172 2.56 9.17 -12.97
C GLU A 172 1.17 8.73 -12.48
N PRO A 173 0.47 9.57 -11.70
CA PRO A 173 -0.95 9.36 -11.40
C PRO A 173 -1.74 9.29 -12.70
N VAL A 174 -2.77 8.45 -12.82
CA VAL A 174 -3.53 8.39 -14.09
C VAL A 174 -4.48 9.56 -14.28
N GLU A 175 -4.96 10.14 -13.18
CA GLU A 175 -5.95 11.21 -13.24
C GLU A 175 -5.25 12.57 -13.39
N LYS A 176 -5.63 13.29 -14.45
CA LYS A 176 -5.11 14.63 -14.76
C LYS A 176 -5.50 15.69 -13.73
N ALA A 177 -6.50 15.41 -12.91
CA ALA A 177 -6.94 16.31 -11.84
C ALA A 177 -6.04 16.24 -10.59
N ASN A 178 -5.29 15.15 -10.40
CA ASN A 178 -4.50 14.91 -9.19
C ASN A 178 -3.01 15.26 -9.36
N SER A 179 -2.60 15.61 -10.58
CA SER A 179 -1.26 16.09 -10.89
C SER A 179 -1.27 16.83 -12.23
N SER A 180 -0.33 17.75 -12.44
CA SER A 180 -0.12 18.33 -13.77
C SER A 180 0.75 17.39 -14.60
N HIS A 181 0.13 16.52 -15.38
CA HIS A 181 0.84 15.53 -16.22
C HIS A 181 1.79 16.20 -17.21
N SER A 182 1.46 17.39 -17.70
CA SER A 182 2.35 18.17 -18.57
C SER A 182 3.58 18.69 -17.82
N PHE A 183 3.43 19.05 -16.54
CA PHE A 183 4.54 19.48 -15.70
C PHE A 183 5.48 18.31 -15.34
N THR A 184 4.92 17.16 -14.96
CA THR A 184 5.71 15.97 -14.63
C THR A 184 6.44 15.41 -15.85
N ALA A 185 5.79 15.39 -17.03
CA ALA A 185 6.45 15.01 -18.27
C ALA A 185 7.57 15.99 -18.69
N GLY A 186 7.36 17.29 -18.50
CA GLY A 186 8.38 18.32 -18.76
C GLY A 186 9.58 18.23 -17.82
N LEU A 187 9.33 17.97 -16.52
CA LEU A 187 10.37 17.69 -15.53
C LEU A 187 11.13 16.42 -15.86
N ALA A 188 10.43 15.33 -16.17
CA ALA A 188 11.02 14.05 -16.53
C ALA A 188 11.96 14.19 -17.73
N HIS A 189 11.52 14.91 -18.77
CA HIS A 189 12.37 15.22 -19.91
C HIS A 189 13.61 16.06 -19.53
N SER A 190 13.44 17.04 -18.64
CA SER A 190 14.51 17.95 -18.21
C SER A 190 15.57 17.27 -17.33
N VAL A 191 15.19 16.29 -16.50
CA VAL A 191 16.12 15.50 -15.68
C VAL A 191 16.70 14.29 -16.44
N GLY A 192 16.41 14.17 -17.74
CA GLY A 192 16.99 13.15 -18.61
C GLY A 192 16.29 11.79 -18.55
N LEU A 193 15.10 11.68 -17.96
CA LEU A 193 14.28 10.47 -18.04
C LEU A 193 13.87 10.21 -19.49
N ARG A 194 14.32 9.08 -20.05
CA ARG A 194 13.97 8.65 -21.41
C ARG A 194 13.17 7.34 -21.46
N GLY A 195 13.02 6.68 -20.31
CA GLY A 195 12.06 5.59 -20.15
C GLY A 195 10.62 6.12 -20.23
N GLY A 196 9.73 5.38 -20.90
CA GLY A 196 8.30 5.72 -20.92
C GLY A 196 7.63 5.52 -19.55
N PRO A 197 6.48 6.16 -19.30
CA PRO A 197 5.75 5.99 -18.05
C PRO A 197 5.34 4.53 -17.87
N SER A 198 5.60 3.94 -16.69
CA SER A 198 5.00 2.65 -16.36
C SER A 198 3.53 2.86 -16.00
N LEU A 199 2.62 2.47 -16.90
CA LEU A 199 1.15 2.57 -16.76
C LEU A 199 0.56 1.57 -15.72
N GLY A 200 1.23 1.36 -14.59
CA GLY A 200 0.78 0.49 -13.50
C GLY A 200 0.33 1.28 -12.28
N ARG A 201 -0.96 1.64 -12.19
CA ARG A 201 -1.53 2.57 -11.16
C ARG A 201 -1.19 2.22 -9.70
N GLY A 202 -1.13 0.93 -9.38
CA GLY A 202 -0.82 0.42 -8.03
C GLY A 202 0.65 0.22 -7.76
N SER A 203 1.43 0.00 -8.82
CA SER A 203 2.88 -0.03 -8.72
C SER A 203 3.40 1.38 -8.44
N ALA A 204 2.79 2.42 -9.03
CA ALA A 204 3.09 3.82 -8.73
C ALA A 204 2.78 4.19 -7.27
N VAL A 205 1.56 3.95 -6.78
CA VAL A 205 1.17 4.28 -5.39
C VAL A 205 2.01 3.51 -4.38
N ALA A 206 2.15 2.19 -4.55
CA ALA A 206 2.99 1.39 -3.66
C ALA A 206 4.46 1.82 -3.73
N ARG A 207 5.00 2.13 -4.92
CA ARG A 207 6.40 2.58 -5.07
C ARG A 207 6.63 4.00 -4.57
N VAL A 208 5.69 4.91 -4.73
CA VAL A 208 5.78 6.29 -4.21
C VAL A 208 5.67 6.27 -2.69
N TRP A 209 4.78 5.49 -2.10
CA TRP A 209 4.72 5.32 -0.64
C TRP A 209 5.92 4.52 -0.10
N LEU A 210 6.39 3.48 -0.79
CA LEU A 210 7.65 2.80 -0.46
C LEU A 210 8.82 3.77 -0.55
N CYS A 211 8.89 4.62 -1.58
CA CYS A 211 9.89 5.69 -1.67
C CYS A 211 9.72 6.65 -0.50
N SER A 212 8.53 7.12 -0.17
CA SER A 212 8.32 8.05 0.95
C SER A 212 8.71 7.44 2.29
N ILE A 213 8.34 6.19 2.57
CA ILE A 213 8.75 5.47 3.79
C ILE A 213 10.26 5.18 3.76
N TYR A 214 10.81 4.75 2.62
CA TYR A 214 12.23 4.39 2.49
C TYR A 214 13.13 5.62 2.54
N ILE A 215 12.79 6.71 1.86
CA ILE A 215 13.48 8.01 1.89
C ILE A 215 13.35 8.60 3.30
N SER A 216 12.18 8.57 3.93
CA SER A 216 12.03 9.04 5.32
C SER A 216 12.84 8.20 6.32
N SER A 217 12.97 6.89 6.08
CA SER A 217 13.70 5.97 6.97
C SER A 217 15.21 5.85 6.71
N THR A 218 15.71 6.24 5.52
CA THR A 218 17.15 6.20 5.18
C THR A 218 17.80 7.58 5.01
N CYS A 219 17.06 8.65 4.70
CA CYS A 219 17.62 9.99 4.46
C CYS A 219 17.55 10.97 5.65
N CYS A 220 17.23 10.53 6.87
CA CYS A 220 17.52 11.33 8.06
C CYS A 220 19.02 11.23 8.39
N PRO A 221 19.87 12.01 7.68
CA PRO A 221 20.50 13.13 8.38
C PRO A 221 20.59 14.43 7.54
N PHE A 222 19.79 14.62 6.49
CA PHE A 222 19.95 15.77 5.58
C PHE A 222 18.70 16.64 5.43
N TYR A 223 18.10 17.08 6.54
CA TYR A 223 17.23 18.27 6.54
C TYR A 223 17.26 18.98 7.91
N GLU A 224 18.46 19.18 8.45
CA GLU A 224 18.68 20.07 9.59
C GLU A 224 19.97 20.87 9.38
N LYS A 225 19.93 21.80 8.43
CA LYS A 225 20.76 23.00 8.42
C LYS A 225 20.16 24.03 7.46
N ASP A 226 20.35 25.29 7.81
CA ASP A 226 19.93 26.50 7.08
C ASP A 226 18.49 26.98 7.33
N ARG A 227 18.16 27.17 8.62
CA ARG A 227 17.52 28.42 9.03
C ARG A 227 18.36 29.04 10.14
N HIS A 228 19.36 29.84 9.79
CA HIS A 228 19.96 30.94 10.57
C HIS A 228 20.85 31.77 9.62
N ASN A 229 20.25 32.74 8.95
CA ASN A 229 20.70 34.14 8.86
C ASN A 229 19.64 34.94 8.09
#